data_AF-A0A7X7NAK2-F1
#
_entry.id   AF-A0A7X7NAK2-F1
#
_cell.length_a   1.000
_cell.length_b   1.000
_cell.length_c   1.000
_cell.angle_alpha   90.00
_cell.angle_beta   90.00
_cell.angle_gamma   90.00
#
_symmetry.space_group_name_H-M   'P 1'
#
loop_
_entity.id
_entity.type
_entity.pdbx_description
1 polymer ?
#
loop_
_entity_poly.entity_id
_entity_poly.type
_entity_poly.pdbx_seq_one_letter_code
_entity_poly.pdbx_strand_id
1 'polypeptide(L)'
;MKLRSFLVLGLMIFCVGTSFCNADDYRQGFGIELPESKPKPAAASLESFENNKRYAKLFELRAEVIELFREREALNDLADPREAKRAKRKLEQVEQKLYRAKQKFYREAKRIRDPWTKDFEKVDKIYQDLMDKSAKAAEQGNDARSTKFAQEADKHTGKRESLQRNIDLINYFLFFDEYEKTEIKEVDKKPEEGKAVEMKKDKIGDKDGEKQQEKKARRQKSKKSKKADRD
;
A
#
# COMPACT_ATOMS: atom_id res chain seq x y z
N MET A 1 35.80 21.99 50.87
CA MET A 1 34.44 22.22 50.33
C MET A 1 34.51 23.24 49.20
N LYS A 2 34.30 22.83 47.94
CA LYS A 2 33.85 23.72 46.85
C LYS A 2 33.37 22.86 45.69
N LEU A 3 32.09 23.03 45.37
CA LEU A 3 31.32 22.30 44.37
C LEU A 3 31.85 22.54 42.95
N ARG A 4 31.81 21.50 42.11
CA ARG A 4 31.70 21.66 40.65
C ARG A 4 30.62 20.71 40.14
N SER A 5 29.40 21.24 40.08
CA SER A 5 28.26 20.65 39.41
C SER A 5 28.51 20.64 37.90
N PHE A 6 28.65 19.45 37.31
CA PHE A 6 28.57 19.26 35.87
C PHE A 6 27.10 19.12 35.47
N LEU A 7 26.55 20.19 34.90
CA LEU A 7 25.23 20.23 34.31
C LEU A 7 25.35 19.72 32.86
N VAL A 8 25.22 18.40 32.66
CA VAL A 8 25.13 17.81 31.31
C VAL A 8 23.70 17.97 30.82
N LEU A 9 23.45 19.04 30.07
CA LEU A 9 22.21 19.27 29.36
C LEU A 9 22.19 18.35 28.13
N GLY A 10 21.61 17.15 28.27
CA GLY A 10 21.36 16.23 27.17
C GLY A 10 20.27 16.78 26.25
N LEU A 11 20.69 17.35 25.12
CA LEU A 11 19.82 17.75 24.02
C LEU A 11 19.31 16.48 23.30
N MET A 12 18.22 15.90 23.79
CA MET A 12 17.47 14.86 23.09
C MET A 12 16.77 15.47 21.88
N ILE A 13 17.45 15.50 20.74
CA ILE A 13 16.85 15.76 19.43
C ILE A 13 15.94 14.57 19.13
N PHE A 14 14.64 14.74 19.39
CA PHE A 14 13.59 13.86 18.89
C PHE A 14 13.55 14.01 17.35
N CYS A 15 14.32 13.17 16.65
CA CYS A 15 14.12 12.93 15.22
C CYS A 15 12.77 12.22 15.06
N VAL A 16 11.68 12.98 15.01
CA VAL A 16 10.40 12.51 14.48
C VAL A 16 10.61 12.36 12.97
N GLY A 17 11.14 11.20 12.58
CA GLY A 17 11.27 10.81 11.19
C GLY A 17 9.89 10.77 10.56
N THR A 18 9.58 11.80 9.77
CA THR A 18 8.57 11.72 8.72
C THR A 18 9.11 10.75 7.66
N SER A 19 8.98 9.45 7.91
CA SER A 19 9.12 8.44 6.87
C SER A 19 8.01 8.69 5.85
N PHE A 20 8.35 9.47 4.83
CA PHE A 20 7.60 9.55 3.59
C PHE A 20 7.43 8.12 3.09
N CYS A 21 6.20 7.62 3.11
CA CYS A 21 5.84 6.37 2.46
C CYS A 21 6.06 6.58 0.96
N ASN A 22 7.08 5.93 0.40
CA ASN A 22 7.31 5.96 -1.04
C ASN A 22 6.12 5.33 -1.75
N ALA A 23 5.60 6.01 -2.78
CA ALA A 23 4.44 5.56 -3.56
C ALA A 23 4.68 4.21 -4.29
N ASP A 24 5.93 3.77 -4.41
CA ASP A 24 6.26 2.49 -5.04
C ASP A 24 6.02 1.28 -4.12
N ASP A 25 5.87 1.49 -2.81
CA ASP A 25 5.58 0.41 -1.85
C ASP A 25 4.15 -0.13 -1.98
N TYR A 26 3.25 0.58 -2.66
CA TYR A 26 1.85 0.14 -2.82
C TYR A 26 1.70 -1.08 -3.75
N ARG A 27 2.69 -1.33 -4.61
CA ARG A 27 2.74 -2.51 -5.50
C ARG A 27 3.59 -3.65 -4.97
N GLN A 28 4.41 -3.41 -3.94
CA GLN A 28 5.15 -4.50 -3.30
C GLN A 28 4.16 -5.32 -2.49
N GLY A 29 3.89 -6.54 -2.95
CA GLY A 29 2.96 -7.49 -2.32
C GLY A 29 3.33 -7.94 -0.90
N PHE A 30 3.92 -7.09 -0.06
CA PHE A 30 4.29 -7.37 1.34
C PHE A 30 4.93 -8.76 1.57
N GLY A 31 5.77 -9.19 0.63
CA GLY A 31 6.44 -10.50 0.64
C GLY A 31 5.59 -11.70 0.19
N ILE A 32 4.48 -11.45 -0.51
CA ILE A 32 3.70 -12.39 -1.32
C ILE A 32 3.99 -12.05 -2.78
N GLU A 33 4.42 -13.04 -3.55
CA GLU A 33 4.48 -12.94 -5.01
C GLU A 33 3.05 -13.04 -5.56
N LEU A 34 2.52 -11.94 -6.08
CA LEU A 34 1.22 -11.93 -6.76
C LEU A 34 1.40 -12.45 -8.19
N PRO A 35 0.43 -13.22 -8.72
CA PRO A 35 0.44 -13.58 -10.13
C PRO A 35 0.30 -12.33 -11.01
N GLU A 36 0.75 -12.41 -12.25
CA GLU A 36 0.69 -11.29 -13.21
C GLU A 36 -0.74 -10.86 -13.52
N SER A 37 -1.70 -11.78 -13.43
CA SER A 37 -3.11 -11.54 -13.69
C SER A 37 -4.00 -12.14 -12.62
N LYS A 38 -5.18 -11.54 -12.43
CA LYS A 38 -6.19 -12.03 -11.50
C LYS A 38 -6.67 -13.42 -11.95
N PRO A 39 -6.52 -14.46 -11.12
CA PRO A 39 -7.02 -15.79 -11.46
C PRO A 39 -8.55 -15.78 -11.60
N LYS A 40 -9.11 -16.74 -12.32
CA LYS A 40 -10.57 -16.86 -12.53
C LYS A 40 -11.09 -18.20 -12.00
N PRO A 41 -11.15 -18.37 -10.66
CA PRO A 41 -11.72 -19.56 -10.07
C PRO A 41 -13.22 -19.67 -10.36
N ALA A 42 -13.76 -20.90 -10.28
CA ALA A 42 -15.19 -21.15 -10.45
C ALA A 42 -16.01 -20.47 -9.34
N ALA A 43 -17.20 -19.95 -9.70
CA ALA A 43 -18.06 -19.20 -8.78
C ALA A 43 -18.45 -20.01 -7.53
N ALA A 44 -18.79 -21.29 -7.69
CA ALA A 44 -19.13 -22.17 -6.56
C ALA A 44 -17.97 -22.31 -5.54
N SER A 45 -16.73 -22.31 -6.03
CA SER A 45 -15.53 -22.36 -5.18
C SER A 45 -15.30 -21.05 -4.43
N LEU A 46 -15.61 -19.90 -5.07
CA LEU A 46 -15.54 -18.59 -4.42
C LEU A 46 -16.54 -18.48 -3.28
N GLU A 47 -17.81 -18.83 -3.53
CA GLU A 47 -18.86 -18.78 -2.51
C GLU A 47 -18.54 -19.72 -1.32
N SER A 48 -18.08 -20.94 -1.61
CA SER A 48 -17.66 -21.88 -0.58
C SER A 48 -16.46 -21.37 0.23
N PHE A 49 -15.56 -20.62 -0.41
CA PHE A 49 -14.38 -20.05 0.22
C PHE A 49 -14.74 -18.83 1.09
N GLU A 50 -15.61 -17.94 0.63
CA GLU A 50 -16.14 -16.80 1.39
C GLU A 50 -16.91 -17.23 2.63
N ASN A 51 -17.72 -18.28 2.52
CA ASN A 51 -18.51 -18.81 3.63
C ASN A 51 -17.69 -19.64 4.63
N ASN A 52 -16.41 -19.88 4.36
CA ASN A 52 -15.58 -20.70 5.23
C ASN A 52 -15.05 -19.91 6.44
N LYS A 53 -15.49 -20.30 7.64
CA LYS A 53 -15.09 -19.68 8.91
C LYS A 53 -13.57 -19.62 9.13
N ARG A 54 -12.79 -20.52 8.52
CA ARG A 54 -11.33 -20.51 8.61
C ARG A 54 -10.71 -19.24 8.03
N TYR A 55 -11.38 -18.60 7.07
CA TYR A 55 -10.90 -17.41 6.37
C TYR A 55 -11.66 -16.14 6.78
N ALA A 56 -12.54 -16.21 7.80
CA ALA A 56 -13.33 -15.06 8.25
C ALA A 56 -12.48 -13.81 8.50
N LYS A 57 -11.35 -13.98 9.21
CA LYS A 57 -10.40 -12.89 9.47
C LYS A 57 -9.80 -12.27 8.21
N LEU A 58 -9.55 -13.07 7.17
CA LEU A 58 -9.04 -12.56 5.89
C LEU A 58 -10.09 -11.65 5.23
N PHE A 59 -11.35 -12.05 5.27
CA PHE A 59 -12.46 -11.28 4.69
C PHE A 59 -12.83 -10.03 5.51
N GLU A 60 -12.74 -10.10 6.83
CA GLU A 60 -12.87 -8.92 7.71
C GLU A 60 -11.83 -7.85 7.35
N LEU A 61 -10.56 -8.26 7.21
CA LEU A 61 -9.48 -7.35 6.80
C LEU A 61 -9.69 -6.82 5.38
N ARG A 62 -10.20 -7.65 4.47
CA ARG A 62 -10.52 -7.22 3.10
C ARG A 62 -11.63 -6.17 3.09
N ALA A 63 -12.68 -6.37 3.88
CA ALA A 63 -13.78 -5.41 4.02
C ALA A 63 -13.25 -4.08 4.59
N GLU A 64 -12.39 -4.11 5.61
CA GLU A 64 -11.73 -2.91 6.14
C GLU A 64 -10.95 -2.13 5.06
N VAL A 65 -10.19 -2.84 4.22
CA VAL A 65 -9.46 -2.22 3.10
C VAL A 65 -10.42 -1.58 2.08
N ILE A 66 -11.52 -2.26 1.74
CA ILE A 66 -12.53 -1.75 0.78
C ILE A 66 -13.22 -0.50 1.32
N GLU A 67 -13.60 -0.48 2.59
CA GLU A 67 -14.21 0.70 3.21
C GLU A 67 -13.27 1.91 3.19
N LEU A 68 -11.98 1.71 3.44
CA LEU A 68 -10.98 2.77 3.34
C LEU A 68 -10.78 3.28 1.90
N PHE A 69 -10.91 2.41 0.89
CA PHE A 69 -10.94 2.84 -0.51
C PHE A 69 -12.15 3.73 -0.82
N ARG A 70 -13.34 3.35 -0.35
CA ARG A 70 -14.57 4.15 -0.50
C ARG A 70 -14.44 5.50 0.22
N GLU A 71 -13.88 5.52 1.42
CA GLU A 71 -13.62 6.76 2.17
C GLU A 71 -12.65 7.68 1.40
N ARG A 72 -11.59 7.12 0.81
CA ARG A 72 -10.63 7.85 -0.03
C ARG A 72 -11.31 8.46 -1.26
N GLU A 73 -12.13 7.70 -1.96
CA GLU A 73 -12.87 8.16 -3.14
C GLU A 73 -13.82 9.31 -2.78
N ALA A 74 -14.63 9.13 -1.73
CA ALA A 74 -15.55 10.17 -1.25
C ALA A 74 -14.83 11.48 -0.84
N LEU A 75 -13.60 11.38 -0.32
CA LEU A 75 -12.78 12.55 0.02
C LEU A 75 -12.17 13.23 -1.21
N ASN A 76 -11.92 12.50 -2.31
CA ASN A 76 -11.41 13.06 -3.55
C ASN A 76 -12.48 13.87 -4.30
N ASP A 77 -13.76 13.49 -4.19
CA ASP A 77 -14.86 14.17 -4.88
C ASP A 77 -15.24 15.54 -4.26
N LEU A 78 -14.74 15.85 -3.06
CA LEU A 78 -14.99 17.12 -2.39
C LEU A 78 -14.16 18.26 -3.02
N ALA A 79 -14.75 18.95 -3.99
CA ALA A 79 -14.10 19.97 -4.82
C ALA A 79 -13.98 21.40 -4.22
N ASP A 80 -14.31 21.63 -2.94
CA ASP A 80 -14.26 22.98 -2.35
C ASP A 80 -12.81 23.40 -1.97
N PRO A 81 -12.27 24.49 -2.54
CA PRO A 81 -10.92 24.98 -2.22
C PRO A 81 -10.71 25.39 -0.76
N ARG A 82 -11.76 25.74 0.00
CA ARG A 82 -11.65 26.06 1.44
C ARG A 82 -11.56 24.80 2.29
N GLU A 83 -12.25 23.74 1.89
CA GLU A 83 -12.20 22.44 2.57
C GLU A 83 -11.00 21.60 2.11
N ALA A 84 -10.41 21.91 0.97
CA ALA A 84 -9.27 21.20 0.38
C ALA A 84 -8.13 20.94 1.36
N LYS A 85 -7.79 21.89 2.25
CA LYS A 85 -6.72 21.67 3.25
C LYS A 85 -7.11 20.65 4.32
N ARG A 86 -8.38 20.61 4.72
CA ARG A 86 -8.89 19.62 5.69
C ARG A 86 -9.08 18.27 5.01
N ALA A 87 -9.59 18.25 3.78
CA ALA A 87 -9.74 17.06 2.95
C ALA A 87 -8.38 16.39 2.71
N LYS A 88 -7.34 17.15 2.31
CA LYS A 88 -5.97 16.63 2.15
C LYS A 88 -5.43 15.94 3.40
N ARG A 89 -5.58 16.56 4.57
CA ARG A 89 -5.13 15.95 5.84
C ARG A 89 -5.90 14.67 6.18
N LYS A 90 -7.21 14.63 5.89
CA LYS A 90 -8.01 13.41 6.08
C LYS A 90 -7.59 12.34 5.09
N LEU A 91 -7.37 12.71 3.83
CA LEU A 91 -6.90 11.82 2.78
C LEU A 91 -5.54 11.20 3.16
N GLU A 92 -4.57 11.98 3.61
CA GLU A 92 -3.28 11.47 4.12
C GLU A 92 -3.48 10.46 5.28
N GLN A 93 -4.41 10.73 6.19
CA GLN A 93 -4.74 9.82 7.29
C GLN A 93 -5.39 8.53 6.78
N VAL A 94 -6.31 8.63 5.81
CA VAL A 94 -6.96 7.47 5.18
C VAL A 94 -5.94 6.64 4.41
N GLU A 95 -5.03 7.26 3.66
CA GLU A 95 -3.95 6.57 2.96
C GLU A 95 -3.02 5.83 3.93
N GLN A 96 -2.66 6.46 5.06
CA GLN A 96 -1.86 5.80 6.08
C GLN A 96 -2.61 4.61 6.72
N LYS A 97 -3.91 4.75 6.98
CA LYS A 97 -4.75 3.64 7.47
C LYS A 97 -4.84 2.54 6.42
N LEU A 98 -5.06 2.89 5.16
CA LEU A 98 -5.16 1.98 4.02
C LEU A 98 -3.87 1.17 3.87
N TYR A 99 -2.71 1.81 3.95
CA TYR A 99 -1.42 1.14 3.93
C TYR A 99 -1.30 0.10 5.05
N ARG A 100 -1.62 0.49 6.29
CA ARG A 100 -1.56 -0.42 7.46
C ARG A 100 -2.57 -1.57 7.36
N ALA A 101 -3.78 -1.30 6.88
CA ALA A 101 -4.83 -2.29 6.67
C ALA A 101 -4.41 -3.29 5.59
N LYS A 102 -3.93 -2.82 4.43
CA LYS A 102 -3.33 -3.66 3.38
C LYS A 102 -2.20 -4.53 3.95
N GLN A 103 -1.27 -3.95 4.69
CA GLN A 103 -0.17 -4.71 5.28
C GLN A 103 -0.64 -5.84 6.23
N LYS A 104 -1.72 -5.62 7.00
CA LYS A 104 -2.33 -6.68 7.83
C LYS A 104 -3.00 -7.74 6.96
N PHE A 105 -3.76 -7.30 5.95
CA PHE A 105 -4.45 -8.17 5.00
C PHE A 105 -3.47 -9.09 4.27
N TYR A 106 -2.41 -8.57 3.66
CA TYR A 106 -1.40 -9.37 2.98
C TYR A 106 -0.64 -10.29 3.94
N ARG A 107 -0.34 -9.85 5.17
CA ARG A 107 0.27 -10.75 6.18
C ARG A 107 -0.63 -11.95 6.51
N GLU A 108 -1.94 -11.73 6.65
CA GLU A 108 -2.89 -12.79 6.91
C GLU A 108 -3.04 -13.72 5.69
N ALA A 109 -3.14 -13.16 4.49
CA ALA A 109 -3.17 -13.93 3.24
C ALA A 109 -1.93 -14.81 3.10
N LYS A 110 -0.75 -14.27 3.44
CA LYS A 110 0.54 -14.99 3.39
C LYS A 110 0.53 -16.18 4.34
N ARG A 111 0.08 -15.95 5.58
CA ARG A 111 -0.02 -16.99 6.61
C ARG A 111 -0.84 -18.19 6.14
N ILE A 112 -1.92 -17.94 5.38
CA ILE A 112 -2.81 -18.98 4.86
C ILE A 112 -2.23 -19.62 3.59
N ARG A 113 -1.65 -18.82 2.70
CA ARG A 113 -1.10 -19.26 1.40
C ARG A 113 0.18 -20.08 1.56
N ASP A 114 1.11 -19.66 2.41
CA ASP A 114 2.47 -20.24 2.50
C ASP A 114 2.49 -21.76 2.73
N PRO A 115 1.67 -22.34 3.64
CA PRO A 115 1.59 -23.79 3.78
C PRO A 115 1.21 -24.50 2.47
N TRP A 116 0.24 -23.98 1.73
CA TRP A 116 -0.19 -24.57 0.46
C TRP A 116 0.85 -24.40 -0.63
N THR A 117 1.52 -23.25 -0.71
CA THR A 117 2.64 -23.05 -1.64
C THR A 117 3.74 -24.06 -1.39
N LYS A 118 4.16 -24.25 -0.12
CA LYS A 118 5.19 -25.24 0.24
C LYS A 118 4.77 -26.67 -0.11
N ASP A 119 3.52 -27.03 0.12
CA ASP A 119 3.02 -28.36 -0.22
C ASP A 119 2.87 -28.54 -1.73
N PHE A 120 2.48 -27.48 -2.45
CA PHE A 120 2.42 -27.47 -3.91
C PHE A 120 3.80 -27.69 -4.51
N GLU A 121 4.82 -26.93 -4.08
CA GLU A 121 6.19 -27.07 -4.56
C GLU A 121 6.74 -28.49 -4.33
N LYS A 122 6.43 -29.13 -3.19
CA LYS A 122 6.85 -30.51 -2.93
C LYS A 122 6.20 -31.49 -3.90
N VAL A 123 4.89 -31.38 -4.09
CA VAL A 123 4.14 -32.28 -4.97
C VAL A 123 4.52 -32.05 -6.44
N ASP A 124 4.68 -30.79 -6.84
CA ASP A 124 5.09 -30.39 -8.19
C ASP A 124 6.50 -30.92 -8.50
N LYS A 125 7.47 -30.81 -7.58
CA LYS A 125 8.80 -31.41 -7.76
C LYS A 125 8.76 -32.94 -7.98
N ILE A 126 7.95 -33.66 -7.21
CA ILE A 126 7.78 -35.11 -7.38
C ILE A 126 7.16 -35.42 -8.74
N TYR A 127 6.11 -34.69 -9.11
CA TYR A 127 5.45 -34.83 -10.40
C TYR A 127 6.42 -34.59 -11.56
N GLN A 128 7.18 -33.49 -11.54
CA GLN A 128 8.15 -33.16 -12.58
C GLN A 128 9.27 -34.20 -12.67
N ASP A 129 9.82 -34.67 -11.55
CA ASP A 129 10.85 -35.73 -11.56
C ASP A 129 10.33 -37.05 -12.18
N LEU A 130 9.08 -37.42 -11.91
CA LEU A 130 8.44 -38.59 -12.53
C LEU A 130 8.21 -38.39 -14.03
N MET A 131 7.76 -37.19 -14.44
CA MET A 131 7.59 -36.86 -15.85
C MET A 131 8.92 -36.84 -16.61
N ASP A 132 9.98 -36.30 -16.02
CA ASP A 132 11.33 -36.30 -16.58
C ASP A 132 11.86 -37.74 -16.73
N LYS A 133 11.62 -38.60 -15.73
CA LYS A 133 11.95 -40.03 -15.80
C LYS A 133 11.15 -40.76 -16.88
N SER A 134 9.87 -40.43 -17.03
CA SER A 134 9.03 -40.95 -18.11
C SER A 134 9.60 -40.57 -19.47
N ALA A 135 9.90 -39.29 -19.69
CA ALA A 135 10.48 -38.78 -20.93
C ALA A 135 11.82 -39.47 -21.26
N LYS A 136 12.74 -39.56 -20.30
CA LYS A 136 14.03 -40.25 -20.47
C LYS A 136 13.86 -41.74 -20.79
N ALA A 137 12.90 -42.42 -20.17
CA ALA A 137 12.63 -43.83 -20.47
C ALA A 137 12.04 -44.01 -21.88
N ALA A 138 11.22 -43.08 -22.36
CA ALA A 138 10.71 -43.08 -23.73
C ALA A 138 11.82 -42.84 -24.76
N GLU A 139 12.72 -41.88 -24.50
CA GLU A 139 13.89 -41.62 -25.36
C GLU A 139 14.82 -42.84 -25.48
N GLN A 140 14.87 -43.68 -24.44
CA GLN A 140 15.63 -44.93 -24.43
C GLN A 140 14.88 -46.11 -25.07
N GLY A 141 13.68 -45.89 -25.64
CA GLY A 141 12.84 -46.93 -26.24
C GLY A 141 12.23 -47.90 -25.23
N ASN A 142 12.11 -47.51 -23.96
CA ASN A 142 11.52 -48.34 -22.90
C ASN A 142 10.11 -47.87 -22.54
N ASP A 143 9.16 -48.12 -23.43
CA ASP A 143 7.77 -47.67 -23.33
C ASP A 143 7.06 -48.17 -22.07
N ALA A 144 7.32 -49.42 -21.67
CA ALA A 144 6.75 -50.00 -20.47
C ALA A 144 7.18 -49.25 -19.21
N ARG A 145 8.45 -48.82 -19.14
CA ARG A 145 8.98 -48.05 -18.00
C ARG A 145 8.51 -46.60 -18.05
N SER A 146 8.45 -45.99 -19.23
CA SER A 146 7.89 -44.66 -19.42
C SER A 146 6.45 -44.59 -18.89
N THR A 147 5.60 -45.52 -19.34
CA THR A 147 4.19 -45.59 -18.95
C THR A 147 4.04 -45.74 -17.43
N LYS A 148 4.88 -46.55 -16.77
CA LYS A 148 4.84 -46.71 -15.31
C LYS A 148 5.14 -45.39 -14.58
N PHE A 149 6.14 -44.63 -15.01
CA PHE A 149 6.46 -43.35 -14.40
C PHE A 149 5.36 -42.30 -14.65
N ALA A 150 4.78 -42.27 -15.86
CA ALA A 150 3.64 -41.39 -16.15
C ALA A 150 2.42 -41.70 -15.26
N GLN A 151 2.06 -42.99 -15.12
CA GLN A 151 0.95 -43.40 -14.24
C GLN A 151 1.23 -43.10 -12.76
N GLU A 152 2.49 -43.13 -12.34
CA GLU A 152 2.88 -42.72 -10.99
C GLU A 152 2.75 -41.20 -10.81
N ALA A 153 3.14 -40.41 -11.83
CA ALA A 153 2.96 -38.96 -11.84
C ALA A 153 1.47 -38.58 -11.76
N ASP A 154 0.60 -39.29 -12.48
CA ASP A 154 -0.85 -39.05 -12.50
C ASP A 154 -1.49 -39.12 -11.10
N LYS A 155 -0.95 -39.96 -10.20
CA LYS A 155 -1.42 -40.05 -8.81
C LYS A 155 -1.21 -38.74 -8.04
N HIS A 156 -0.29 -37.89 -8.47
CA HIS A 156 0.02 -36.61 -7.85
C HIS A 156 -0.77 -35.44 -8.47
N THR A 157 -1.27 -35.58 -9.70
CA THR A 157 -2.00 -34.52 -10.43
C THR A 157 -3.19 -33.98 -9.65
N GLY A 158 -4.05 -34.85 -9.10
CA GLY A 158 -5.24 -34.41 -8.36
C GLY A 158 -4.91 -33.57 -7.11
N LYS A 159 -3.88 -33.96 -6.36
CA LYS A 159 -3.41 -33.20 -5.18
C LYS A 159 -2.78 -31.86 -5.62
N ARG A 160 -1.96 -31.88 -6.67
CA ARG A 160 -1.30 -30.71 -7.24
C ARG A 160 -2.33 -29.65 -7.65
N GLU A 161 -3.32 -30.05 -8.44
CA GLU A 161 -4.40 -29.14 -8.88
C GLU A 161 -5.21 -28.62 -7.71
N SER A 162 -5.53 -29.46 -6.71
CA SER A 162 -6.27 -29.01 -5.54
C SER A 162 -5.51 -27.94 -4.76
N LEU A 163 -4.19 -28.08 -4.61
CA LEU A 163 -3.35 -27.08 -3.95
C LEU A 163 -3.29 -25.79 -4.77
N GLN A 164 -3.09 -25.89 -6.08
CA GLN A 164 -3.10 -24.74 -6.98
C GLN A 164 -4.43 -23.98 -6.91
N ARG A 165 -5.57 -24.68 -6.97
CA ARG A 165 -6.89 -24.06 -6.84
C ARG A 165 -7.05 -23.27 -5.54
N ASN A 166 -6.56 -23.81 -4.43
CA ASN A 166 -6.62 -23.11 -3.14
C ASN A 166 -5.73 -21.85 -3.12
N ILE A 167 -4.55 -21.92 -3.72
CA ILE A 167 -3.65 -20.76 -3.88
C ILE A 167 -4.33 -19.70 -4.77
N ASP A 168 -4.94 -20.11 -5.88
CA ASP A 168 -5.63 -19.22 -6.81
C ASP A 168 -6.84 -18.53 -6.18
N LEU A 169 -7.58 -19.22 -5.31
CA LEU A 169 -8.67 -18.63 -4.53
C LEU A 169 -8.17 -17.50 -3.63
N ILE A 170 -7.04 -17.67 -2.93
CA ILE A 170 -6.46 -16.56 -2.15
C ILE A 170 -6.03 -15.43 -3.06
N ASN A 171 -5.28 -15.76 -4.12
CA ASN A 171 -4.76 -14.78 -5.05
C ASN A 171 -5.87 -13.94 -5.68
N TYR A 172 -7.04 -14.52 -5.98
CA TYR A 172 -8.21 -13.81 -6.49
C TYR A 172 -8.60 -12.59 -5.64
N PHE A 173 -8.58 -12.75 -4.31
CA PHE A 173 -8.98 -11.70 -3.38
C PHE A 173 -7.88 -10.67 -3.09
N LEU A 174 -6.64 -10.91 -3.54
CA LEU A 174 -5.52 -9.98 -3.38
C LEU A 174 -5.54 -8.83 -4.40
N PHE A 175 -6.33 -8.95 -5.45
CA PHE A 175 -6.50 -7.90 -6.46
C PHE A 175 -7.57 -6.90 -6.04
N PHE A 176 -7.19 -5.63 -6.03
CA PHE A 176 -8.07 -4.49 -5.76
C PHE A 176 -8.24 -3.59 -6.99
N ASP A 177 -8.06 -4.13 -8.19
CA ASP A 177 -8.07 -3.38 -9.47
C ASP A 177 -9.32 -2.52 -9.67
N GLU A 178 -10.46 -2.92 -9.10
CA GLU A 178 -11.71 -2.16 -9.14
C GLU A 178 -11.62 -0.84 -8.34
N TYR A 179 -10.80 -0.79 -7.30
CA TYR A 179 -10.63 0.34 -6.39
C TYR A 179 -9.33 1.13 -6.65
N GLU A 180 -8.35 0.49 -7.29
CA GLU A 180 -7.07 1.12 -7.64
C GLU A 180 -7.09 1.84 -8.99
N LYS A 181 -8.18 1.70 -9.77
CA LYS A 181 -8.47 2.55 -10.93
C LYS A 181 -8.83 3.97 -10.48
N THR A 182 -7.90 4.64 -9.82
CA THR A 182 -7.82 6.09 -9.96
C THR A 182 -7.43 6.35 -11.40
N GLU A 183 -8.41 6.70 -12.22
CA GLU A 183 -8.19 7.42 -13.47
C GLU A 183 -7.15 8.49 -13.17
N ILE A 184 -5.93 8.29 -13.67
CA ILE A 184 -5.08 9.41 -14.02
C ILE A 184 -5.87 10.06 -15.16
N LYS A 185 -6.86 10.89 -14.83
CA LYS A 185 -7.24 11.98 -15.71
C LYS A 185 -6.02 12.87 -15.71
N GLU A 186 -5.04 12.50 -16.54
CA GLU A 186 -4.13 13.45 -17.12
C GLU A 186 -5.04 14.52 -17.67
N VAL A 187 -5.16 15.61 -16.92
CA VAL A 187 -5.68 16.85 -17.45
C VAL A 187 -4.70 17.17 -18.56
N ASP A 188 -5.08 16.83 -19.79
CA ASP A 188 -4.48 17.30 -21.03
C ASP A 188 -4.42 18.83 -20.96
N LYS A 189 -3.37 19.34 -20.32
CA LYS A 189 -2.83 20.66 -20.59
C LYS A 189 -1.60 20.43 -21.46
N LYS A 190 -1.87 20.12 -22.73
CA LYS A 190 -1.03 20.68 -23.80
C LYS A 190 -1.05 22.20 -23.60
N PRO A 191 0.07 22.88 -23.34
CA PRO A 191 0.15 24.29 -23.68
C PRO A 191 0.30 24.34 -25.20
N GLU A 192 -0.75 24.77 -25.92
CA GLU A 192 -0.56 25.24 -27.28
C GLU A 192 0.43 26.40 -27.25
N GLU A 193 1.53 26.21 -27.97
CA GLU A 193 2.49 27.24 -28.29
C GLU A 193 1.81 28.36 -29.07
N GLY A 194 2.16 29.60 -28.71
CA GLY A 194 2.18 30.70 -29.68
C GLY A 194 0.95 31.59 -29.76
N LYS A 195 0.83 32.54 -28.82
CA LYS A 195 0.52 33.93 -29.18
C LYS A 195 1.37 34.89 -28.36
N ALA A 196 2.39 35.43 -29.03
CA ALA A 196 3.07 36.64 -28.62
C ALA A 196 2.08 37.81 -28.57
N VAL A 197 1.99 38.45 -27.42
CA VAL A 197 1.56 39.85 -27.33
C VAL A 197 2.55 40.55 -26.40
N GLU A 198 3.49 41.25 -27.01
CA GLU A 198 4.18 42.36 -26.38
C GLU A 198 3.13 43.32 -25.80
N MET A 199 3.28 43.75 -24.55
CA MET A 199 3.16 45.17 -24.23
C MET A 199 3.65 45.49 -22.81
N LYS A 200 4.73 46.28 -22.80
CA LYS A 200 5.00 47.47 -21.99
C LYS A 200 5.08 47.34 -20.47
N LYS A 201 6.32 47.58 -20.01
CA LYS A 201 6.70 48.30 -18.79
C LYS A 201 5.62 49.29 -18.36
N ASP A 202 5.19 49.19 -17.12
CA ASP A 202 5.06 50.33 -16.24
C ASP A 202 5.44 49.97 -14.80
N LYS A 203 6.26 50.84 -14.23
CA LYS A 203 6.71 50.85 -12.83
C LYS A 203 5.49 51.12 -11.93
N ILE A 204 5.44 50.48 -10.76
CA ILE A 204 4.84 50.89 -9.47
C ILE A 204 4.98 49.64 -8.59
N GLY A 205 5.50 49.60 -7.37
CA GLY A 205 5.81 50.58 -6.34
C GLY A 205 5.75 49.82 -5.00
N ASP A 206 6.69 50.10 -4.10
CA ASP A 206 6.90 49.47 -2.80
C ASP A 206 5.64 49.24 -1.95
N LYS A 207 5.51 48.05 -1.32
CA LYS A 207 4.72 47.85 -0.09
C LYS A 207 5.28 46.76 0.83
N ASP A 208 6.58 46.83 1.13
CA ASP A 208 7.19 46.15 2.28
C ASP A 208 7.48 47.17 3.41
N GLY A 209 6.44 47.63 4.10
CA GLY A 209 6.59 48.66 5.14
C GLY A 209 5.66 48.58 6.36
N GLU A 210 4.54 47.85 6.29
CA GLU A 210 3.44 48.07 7.26
C GLU A 210 3.30 47.00 8.37
N LYS A 211 4.18 46.00 8.43
CA LYS A 211 4.13 44.95 9.49
C LYS A 211 5.17 45.08 10.61
N GLN A 212 6.04 46.09 10.58
CA GLN A 212 7.07 46.28 11.63
C GLN A 212 6.72 47.34 12.70
N GLN A 213 5.73 48.21 12.50
CA GLN A 213 5.37 49.22 13.51
C GLN A 213 4.36 48.72 14.56
N GLU A 214 3.49 47.75 14.24
CA GLU A 214 2.49 47.24 15.19
C GLU A 214 3.10 46.37 16.31
N LYS A 215 4.25 45.72 16.05
CA LYS A 215 4.96 44.89 17.07
C LYS A 215 5.70 45.72 18.12
N LYS A 216 6.04 46.99 17.86
CA LYS A 216 6.73 47.85 18.85
C LYS A 216 5.75 48.50 19.84
N ALA A 217 4.49 48.74 19.46
CA ALA A 217 3.48 49.32 20.36
C ALA A 217 3.02 48.34 21.48
N ARG A 218 2.98 47.02 21.22
CA ARG A 218 2.59 46.03 22.24
C ARG A 218 3.65 45.79 23.33
N ARG A 219 4.93 46.07 23.07
CA ARG A 219 6.02 45.87 24.06
C ARG A 219 6.17 47.01 25.07
N GLN A 220 5.61 48.19 24.82
CA GLN A 220 5.66 49.30 25.79
C GLN A 220 4.52 49.25 26.82
N LYS A 221 3.35 48.68 26.49
CA LYS A 221 2.23 48.56 27.45
C LYS A 221 2.47 47.52 28.55
N SER A 222 3.24 46.46 28.31
CA SER A 222 3.50 45.43 29.34
C SER A 222 4.56 45.82 30.38
N LYS A 223 5.35 46.88 30.14
CA LYS A 223 6.31 47.40 31.14
C LYS A 223 5.69 48.38 32.12
N LYS A 224 4.52 48.98 31.81
CA LYS A 224 3.84 49.93 32.70
C LYS A 224 2.94 49.27 33.74
N SER A 225 2.43 48.06 33.49
CA SER A 225 1.58 47.34 34.45
C SER A 225 2.35 46.63 35.58
N LYS A 226 3.65 46.33 35.39
CA LYS A 226 4.47 45.67 36.44
C LYS A 226 5.06 46.61 37.49
N LYS A 227 4.85 47.92 37.38
CA LYS A 227 5.36 48.92 38.34
C LYS A 227 4.27 49.47 39.29
N ALA A 228 3.03 48.99 39.18
CA ALA A 228 1.93 49.44 40.03
C ALA A 228 1.63 48.51 41.23
N ASP A 229 2.25 47.32 41.30
CA ASP A 229 2.02 46.33 42.37
C ASP A 229 3.18 46.27 43.39
N ARG A 230 3.91 47.39 43.58
CA ARG A 230 5.04 47.47 44.53
C ARG A 230 5.09 48.75 45.36
N ASP A 231 3.94 49.37 45.60
CA ASP A 231 3.76 50.36 46.67
C ASP A 231 2.63 49.87 47.60
#